data_AF-A0AAU5WSE3-F1
#
_entry.id   AF-A0AAU5WSE3-F1
#
_cell.length_a   1.000
_cell.length_b   1.000
_cell.length_c   1.000
_cell.angle_alpha   90.00
_cell.angle_beta   90.00
_cell.angle_gamma   90.00
#
_symmetry.space_group_name_H-M   'P 1'
#
loop_
_entity.id
_entity.type
_entity.pdbx_description
1 polymer ?
#
loop_
_entity_poly.entity_id
_entity_poly.type
_entity_poly.pdbx_seq_one_letter_code
_entity_poly.pdbx_strand_id
1 'polypeptide(L)' 'MSSRAVRAYHTAEELIEGERSATIRRRLTDGTAYRIVKVPHRPADLERQLERIGWCIKVHPTSGPFFWGE' A
#
# COMPACT_ATOMS: atom_id res chain seq x y z
N MET A 1 -3.46 17.50 -1.85
CA MET A 1 -3.97 16.76 -3.02
C MET A 1 -3.03 15.61 -3.36
N SER A 2 -3.49 14.35 -3.22
CA SER A 2 -3.16 13.26 -4.16
C SER A 2 -4.07 12.07 -3.81
N SER A 3 -5.32 12.17 -4.27
CA SER A 3 -6.43 11.24 -3.99
C SER A 3 -6.54 10.12 -5.05
N ARG A 4 -5.56 9.99 -5.96
CA ARG A 4 -5.73 9.20 -7.18
C ARG A 4 -5.00 7.85 -7.18
N ALA A 5 -3.99 7.68 -6.32
CA ALA A 5 -3.14 6.48 -6.30
C ALA A 5 -3.77 5.27 -5.59
N VAL A 6 -4.59 5.48 -4.55
CA VAL A 6 -5.23 4.38 -3.81
C VAL A 6 -6.16 3.57 -4.72
N ARG A 7 -6.89 4.25 -5.62
CA ARG A 7 -7.94 3.66 -6.44
C ARG A 7 -7.47 2.65 -7.49
N ALA A 8 -6.25 2.75 -8.01
CA ALA A 8 -5.83 1.97 -9.19
C ALA A 8 -5.49 0.49 -8.89
N TYR A 9 -5.36 0.12 -7.62
CA TYR A 9 -4.84 -1.19 -7.21
C TYR A 9 -5.76 -1.95 -6.22
N HIS A 10 -7.03 -1.55 -6.15
CA HIS A 10 -8.06 -2.19 -5.32
C HIS A 10 -9.24 -2.65 -6.16
N THR A 11 -9.81 -3.80 -5.85
CA THR A 11 -11.07 -4.25 -6.46
C THR A 11 -12.26 -3.62 -5.73
N ALA A 12 -13.43 -3.54 -6.38
CA ALA A 12 -14.64 -3.00 -5.75
C ALA A 12 -15.05 -3.78 -4.49
N GLU A 13 -14.78 -5.08 -4.47
CA GLU A 13 -15.08 -5.98 -3.34
C GLU A 13 -14.19 -5.75 -2.12
N GLU A 14 -13.01 -5.16 -2.34
CA GLU A 14 -12.05 -4.81 -1.28
C GLU A 14 -12.46 -3.54 -0.53
N LEU A 15 -13.11 -2.56 -1.18
CA LEU A 15 -13.38 -1.21 -0.65
C LEU A 15 -14.65 -1.13 0.22
N ILE A 16 -14.70 -1.91 1.31
CA ILE A 16 -15.88 -2.02 2.19
C ILE A 16 -16.21 -0.76 3.02
N GLU A 17 -15.23 0.11 3.25
CA GLU A 17 -15.36 1.34 4.06
C GLU A 17 -15.31 2.61 3.20
N GLY A 18 -15.44 2.45 1.88
CA GLY A 18 -15.35 3.53 0.90
C GLY A 18 -13.93 3.76 0.37
N GLU A 19 -13.85 4.49 -0.75
CA GLU A 19 -12.63 4.60 -1.59
C GLU A 19 -11.43 5.29 -0.92
N ARG A 20 -11.66 5.98 0.19
CA ARG A 20 -10.62 6.69 0.95
C ARG A 20 -10.15 5.91 2.17
N SER A 21 -10.78 4.78 2.50
CA SER A 21 -10.36 3.97 3.63
C SER A 21 -9.06 3.24 3.29
N ALA A 22 -8.10 3.26 4.21
CA ALA A 22 -6.94 2.39 4.17
C ALA A 22 -7.33 0.93 4.47
N THR A 23 -8.51 0.70 5.06
CA THR A 23 -9.02 -0.63 5.39
C THR A 23 -9.72 -1.24 4.18
N ILE A 24 -9.28 -2.44 3.82
CA ILE A 24 -9.93 -3.27 2.81
C ILE A 24 -10.34 -4.62 3.38
N ARG A 25 -11.29 -5.27 2.72
CA ARG A 25 -11.61 -6.68 2.96
C ARG A 25 -10.96 -7.56 1.90
N ARG A 26 -10.05 -8.44 2.29
CA ARG A 26 -9.46 -9.44 1.40
C ARG A 26 -10.03 -10.82 1.71
N ARG A 27 -10.42 -11.55 0.66
CA ARG A 27 -10.82 -12.95 0.76
C ARG A 27 -9.68 -13.84 0.31
N LEU A 28 -9.35 -14.86 1.10
CA LEU A 28 -8.42 -15.92 0.70
C LEU A 28 -9.12 -16.92 -0.24
N THR A 29 -8.34 -17.78 -0.89
CA THR A 29 -8.84 -18.80 -1.83
C THR A 29 -9.76 -19.82 -1.16
N ASP A 30 -9.62 -20.03 0.15
CA ASP A 30 -10.50 -20.86 0.98
C ASP A 30 -11.82 -20.17 1.37
N GLY A 31 -12.02 -18.92 0.94
CA GLY A 31 -13.21 -18.13 1.24
C GLY A 31 -13.14 -17.32 2.53
N THR A 32 -12.11 -17.50 3.37
CA THR A 32 -11.93 -16.75 4.62
C THR A 32 -11.72 -15.26 4.33
N ALA A 33 -12.38 -14.39 5.08
CA ALA A 33 -12.28 -12.95 4.91
C ALA A 33 -11.49 -12.29 6.04
N TYR A 34 -10.54 -11.42 5.68
CA TYR A 34 -9.74 -10.62 6.59
C TYR A 34 -9.91 -9.14 6.32
N ARG A 35 -9.79 -8.32 7.36
CA ARG A 35 -9.59 -6.87 7.23
C ARG A 35 -8.10 -6.58 7.22
N ILE A 36 -7.66 -5.82 6.23
CA ILE A 36 -6.27 -5.43 6.03
C ILE A 36 -6.21 -3.92 5.93
N VAL A 37 -5.21 -3.30 6.55
CA VAL A 37 -4.91 -1.88 6.38
C VAL A 37 -3.76 -1.73 5.39
N LYS A 38 -3.99 -1.11 4.22
CA LYS A 38 -2.94 -0.71 3.28
C LYS A 38 -2.58 0.75 3.53
N VAL A 39 -1.40 1.00 4.07
CA VAL A 39 -0.89 2.35 4.30
C VAL A 39 -0.08 2.79 3.07
N PRO A 40 -0.50 3.82 2.31
CA PRO A 40 0.27 4.32 1.19
C PRO A 40 1.52 5.07 1.71
N HIS A 41 2.68 4.75 1.13
CA HIS A 41 3.92 5.47 1.39
C HIS A 41 4.34 6.30 0.17
N ARG A 42 5.02 7.42 0.40
CA ARG A 42 5.85 8.05 -0.63
C ARG A 42 7.26 7.45 -0.55
N PRO A 43 8.01 7.33 -1.67
CA PRO A 43 9.36 6.75 -1.65
C PRO A 43 10.27 7.36 -0.57
N ALA A 44 10.34 8.68 -0.50
CA ALA A 44 11.17 9.39 0.48
C ALA A 44 10.72 9.13 1.93
N ASP A 45 9.42 8.97 2.17
CA ASP A 45 8.92 8.66 3.51
C ASP A 45 9.31 7.23 3.91
N LEU A 46 9.16 6.28 2.98
CA LEU A 46 9.55 4.88 3.19
C LEU A 46 11.06 4.74 3.42
N GLU A 47 11.89 5.43 2.63
CA GLU A 47 13.35 5.46 2.79
C GLU A 47 13.74 5.87 4.22
N ARG A 48 13.23 7.00 4.72
CA ARG A 48 13.49 7.44 6.10
C ARG A 48 12.98 6.48 7.17
N GLN A 49 11.92 5.73 6.89
CA GLN A 49 11.40 4.74 7.83
C GLN A 49 12.29 3.48 7.88
N LEU A 50 12.82 3.06 6.74
CA LEU A 50 13.74 1.93 6.62
C LEU A 50 15.11 2.25 7.24
N GLU A 51 15.64 3.46 7.04
CA GLU A 51 16.89 3.90 7.66
C GLU A 51 16.83 3.79 9.20
N ARG A 52 15.70 4.16 9.82
CA ARG A 52 15.51 4.09 11.28
C ARG A 52 15.55 2.66 11.84
N ILE A 53 15.37 1.63 11.01
CA ILE A 53 15.48 0.23 11.41
C ILE A 53 16.76 -0.43 10.90
N GLY A 54 17.74 0.37 10.45
CA GLY A 54 19.05 -0.11 10.01
C GLY A 54 19.15 -0.50 8.53
N TRP A 55 18.11 -0.24 7.74
CA TRP A 55 18.11 -0.49 6.30
C TRP A 55 18.49 0.79 5.56
N CYS A 56 19.75 0.89 5.14
CA CYS A 56 20.27 2.02 4.38
C CYS A 56 20.21 1.72 2.88
N ILE A 57 19.04 1.95 2.27
CA ILE A 57 18.80 1.74 0.83
C ILE A 57 18.13 2.97 0.22
N LYS A 58 18.28 3.14 -1.10
CA LYS A 58 17.49 4.10 -1.87
C LYS A 58 16.19 3.47 -2.33
N VAL A 59 15.08 4.18 -2.15
CA VAL A 59 13.74 3.69 -2.53
C VAL A 59 13.29 4.37 -3.82
N HIS A 60 13.12 3.58 -4.86
CA HIS A 60 12.71 4.03 -6.19
C HIS A 60 11.26 3.63 -6.50
N PRO A 61 10.44 4.55 -7.04
CA PRO A 61 9.11 4.18 -7.53
C PRO A 61 9.24 3.29 -8.79
N THR A 62 8.36 2.29 -8.91
CA THR A 62 8.19 1.54 -10.17
C THR A 62 6.92 2.00 -10.88
N SER A 63 6.63 1.43 -12.06
CA SER A 63 5.26 1.41 -12.54
C SER A 63 4.42 0.58 -11.56
N GLY A 64 3.34 1.14 -11.01
CA GLY A 64 2.52 0.41 -10.03
C GLY A 64 2.60 0.94 -8.60
N PRO A 65 2.07 0.17 -7.62
CA PRO A 65 2.13 0.46 -6.20
C PRO A 65 3.38 -0.12 -5.52
N PHE A 66 4.38 -0.52 -6.31
CA PHE A 66 5.59 -1.18 -5.83
C PHE A 66 6.78 -0.21 -5.81
N PHE A 67 7.75 -0.53 -4.97
CA PHE A 67 9.03 0.17 -4.88
C PHE A 67 10.17 -0.81 -5.13
N TRP A 68 11.27 -0.30 -5.68
CA TRP A 68 12.55 -1.00 -5.80
C TRP A 68 13.57 -0.42 -4.82
N GLY A 69 14.38 -1.27 -4.20
CA GLY A 69 15.40 -0.89 -3.24
C GLY A 69 16.80 -1.33 -3.68
N GLU A 70 17.77 -0.44 -3.60
CA GLU A 70 19.20 -0.69 -3.86
C GLU A 70 20.13 0.02 -2.86
#